data_AF-A0A2P7BDU8-F1
#
_entry.id   AF-A0A2P7BDU8-F1
#
_cell.length_a   1.000
_cell.length_b   1.000
_cell.length_c   1.000
_cell.angle_alpha   90.00
_cell.angle_beta   90.00
_cell.angle_gamma   90.00
#
_symmetry.space_group_name_H-M   'P 1'
#
loop_
_entity.id
_entity.type
_entity.pdbx_description
1 polymer ?
#
loop_
_entity_poly.entity_id
_entity_poly.type
_entity_poly.pdbx_seq_one_letter_code
_entity_poly.pdbx_strand_id
1 'polypeptide(L)' 'MAYTKQTTFDAITIRATGHFEIRMANIVYEDGVEIAKNYHRRVITPGDDITNETQKIKSLASLIWTQAMIDAAQAARALI' A
#
# COMPACT_ATOMS: atom_id res chain seq x y z
N MET A 1 16.64 17.35 23.35
CA MET A 1 15.31 16.93 22.90
C MET A 1 15.29 16.93 21.39
N ALA A 2 15.43 15.75 20.79
CA ALA A 2 15.36 15.55 19.35
C ALA A 2 14.11 14.74 19.02
N TYR A 3 13.23 15.30 18.20
CA TYR A 3 12.10 14.56 17.62
C TYR A 3 12.46 14.07 16.23
N THR A 4 12.29 12.78 15.98
CA THR A 4 12.44 12.21 14.64
C THR A 4 11.13 11.59 14.18
N LYS A 5 10.86 11.66 12.88
CA LYS A 5 9.68 11.05 12.26
C LYS A 5 10.14 10.02 11.24
N GLN A 6 9.57 8.83 11.32
CA GLN A 6 9.81 7.75 10.37
C GLN A 6 8.48 7.32 9.75
N THR A 7 8.46 7.21 8.41
CA THR A 7 7.33 6.64 7.67
C THR A 7 7.77 5.32 7.07
N THR A 8 7.06 4.24 7.37
CA THR A 8 7.42 2.88 6.92
C THR A 8 6.19 2.06 6.55
N PHE A 9 6.38 1.02 5.75
CA PHE A 9 5.37 -0.01 5.54
C PHE A 9 5.21 -0.81 6.82
N ASP A 10 4.01 -0.78 7.40
CA ASP A 10 3.67 -1.59 8.57
C ASP A 10 3.05 -2.92 8.14
N ALA A 11 2.17 -2.91 7.13
CA ALA A 11 1.64 -4.13 6.52
C ALA A 11 1.29 -3.92 5.04
N ILE A 12 1.46 -4.98 4.24
CA ILE A 12 0.92 -5.07 2.87
C ILE A 12 0.20 -6.42 2.80
N THR A 13 -1.11 -6.40 2.65
CA THR A 13 -1.93 -7.63 2.49
C THR A 13 -2.36 -7.75 1.05
N ILE A 14 -2.10 -8.90 0.44
CA ILE A 14 -2.50 -9.20 -0.94
C ILE A 14 -3.72 -10.11 -0.87
N ARG A 15 -4.83 -9.67 -1.46
CA ARG A 15 -6.05 -10.48 -1.60
C ARG A 15 -5.92 -11.43 -2.79
N ALA A 16 -6.68 -12.52 -2.78
CA ALA A 16 -6.75 -13.47 -3.91
C ALA A 16 -7.18 -12.81 -5.23
N THR A 17 -7.96 -11.72 -5.16
CA THR A 17 -8.36 -10.89 -6.30
C THR A 17 -7.26 -9.98 -6.84
N GLY A 18 -6.07 -9.97 -6.21
CA GLY A 18 -4.95 -9.10 -6.58
C GLY A 18 -4.99 -7.70 -5.95
N HIS A 19 -5.96 -7.40 -5.07
CA HIS A 19 -6.02 -6.12 -4.37
C HIS A 19 -4.92 -6.06 -3.31
N PHE A 20 -4.24 -4.93 -3.21
CA PHE A 20 -3.25 -4.68 -2.16
C PHE A 20 -3.82 -3.72 -1.13
N GLU A 21 -3.94 -4.19 0.10
CA GLU A 21 -4.28 -3.39 1.26
C GLU A 21 -2.98 -2.95 1.94
N ILE A 22 -2.62 -1.69 1.74
CA ILE A 22 -1.35 -1.11 2.17
C ILE A 22 -1.58 -0.29 3.42
N ARG A 23 -0.84 -0.59 4.48
CA ARG A 23 -0.81 0.17 5.74
C ARG A 23 0.57 0.76 5.95
N MET A 24 0.65 2.08 5.93
CA MET A 24 1.84 2.85 6.30
C MET A 24 1.73 3.28 7.76
N ALA A 25 2.79 3.15 8.53
CA ALA A 25 2.92 3.75 9.84
C ALA A 25 3.77 5.02 9.77
N ASN A 26 3.30 6.10 10.39
CA ASN A 26 4.19 7.19 10.79
C ASN A 26 4.45 7.07 12.28
N ILE A 27 5.73 7.02 12.63
CA ILE A 27 6.21 6.86 13.99
C ILE A 27 6.99 8.12 14.35
N VAL A 28 6.72 8.66 15.53
CA VAL A 28 7.44 9.79 16.11
C VAL A 28 8.24 9.30 17.30
N TYR A 29 9.53 9.61 17.32
CA TYR A 29 10.42 9.27 18.42
C TYR A 29 10.87 10.55 19.15
N GLU A 30 11.05 10.45 20.46
CA GLU A 30 11.70 11.44 21.31
C GLU A 30 12.95 10.81 21.92
N ASP A 31 14.11 11.33 21.55
CA ASP A 31 15.42 10.82 22.00
C ASP A 31 15.56 9.29 21.81
N GLY A 32 14.95 8.77 20.73
CA GLY A 32 14.97 7.35 20.35
C GLY A 32 13.82 6.50 20.89
N VAL A 33 12.97 7.04 21.76
CA VAL A 33 11.79 6.34 22.30
C VAL A 33 10.57 6.64 21.45
N GLU A 34 9.83 5.62 21.01
CA GLU A 34 8.57 5.81 20.28
C GLU A 34 7.53 6.44 21.22
N ILE A 35 7.03 7.62 20.87
CA ILE A 35 6.04 8.36 21.67
C ILE A 35 4.67 8.44 20.99
N ALA A 36 4.62 8.29 19.66
CA ALA A 36 3.38 8.30 18.91
C ALA A 36 3.51 7.48 17.63
N LYS A 37 2.42 6.80 17.26
CA LYS A 37 2.30 6.05 16.02
C LYS A 37 0.90 6.20 15.44
N ASN A 38 0.82 6.56 14.16
CA ASN A 38 -0.44 6.61 13.43
C ASN A 38 -0.34 5.82 12.12
N TYR A 39 -1.51 5.48 11.56
CA TYR A 39 -1.60 4.62 10.38
C TYR A 39 -2.37 5.30 9.25
N HIS A 40 -1.81 5.23 8.05
CA HIS A 40 -2.53 5.55 6.81
C HIS A 40 -2.76 4.26 6.03
N ARG A 41 -4.01 4.07 5.61
CA ARG A 41 -4.41 2.90 4.83
C ARG A 41 -4.83 3.36 3.44
N ARG A 42 -4.43 2.59 2.44
CA ARG A 42 -4.95 2.71 1.07
C ARG A 42 -5.09 1.32 0.47
N VAL A 43 -5.97 1.22 -0.50
CA VAL A 43 -6.14 0.02 -1.31
C VAL A 43 -5.80 0.40 -2.74
N ILE A 44 -4.98 -0.42 -3.39
CA ILE A 44 -4.82 -0.38 -4.85
C ILE A 44 -5.28 -1.70 -5.41
N THR A 45 -5.81 -1.66 -6.62
CA THR A 45 -6.48 -2.78 -7.26
C THR A 45 -5.88 -2.99 -8.66
N PRO A 46 -5.97 -4.21 -9.22
CA PRO A 46 -5.39 -4.51 -10.52
C PRO A 46 -5.82 -3.50 -11.60
N GLY A 47 -4.82 -2.94 -12.30
CA GLY A 47 -5.04 -1.95 -13.36
C GLY A 47 -5.08 -0.49 -12.91
N ASP A 48 -4.89 -0.21 -11.61
CA ASP A 48 -4.69 1.17 -11.13
C ASP A 48 -3.37 1.77 -11.62
N ASP A 49 -3.35 3.09 -11.80
CA ASP A 49 -2.11 3.82 -12.06
C ASP A 49 -1.22 3.83 -10.80
N ILE A 50 -0.09 3.15 -10.91
CA ILE A 50 0.91 3.02 -9.85
C ILE A 50 2.18 3.83 -10.14
N THR A 51 2.13 4.80 -11.05
CA THR A 51 3.32 5.60 -11.43
C THR A 51 3.93 6.33 -10.22
N ASN A 52 3.10 6.78 -9.28
CA ASN A 52 3.52 7.47 -8.05
C ASN A 52 3.75 6.53 -6.86
N GLU A 53 3.67 5.21 -7.06
CA GLU A 53 3.93 4.22 -6.01
C GLU A 53 5.42 3.95 -5.80
N THR A 54 5.74 3.42 -4.62
CA THR A 54 7.11 2.99 -4.30
C THR A 54 7.54 1.82 -5.18
N GLN A 55 8.85 1.65 -5.38
CA GLN A 55 9.39 0.54 -6.17
C GLN A 55 8.94 -0.83 -5.64
N LYS A 56 8.80 -0.98 -4.32
CA LYS A 56 8.30 -2.21 -3.68
C LYS A 56 6.89 -2.57 -4.16
N ILE A 57 5.99 -1.58 -4.17
CA ILE A 57 4.60 -1.78 -4.62
C ILE A 57 4.54 -2.05 -6.13
N LYS A 58 5.33 -1.32 -6.93
CA LYS A 58 5.44 -1.54 -8.37
C LYS A 58 5.91 -2.95 -8.70
N SER A 59 6.96 -3.43 -8.03
CA SER A 59 7.47 -4.79 -8.24
C SER A 59 6.47 -5.87 -7.83
N LEU A 60 5.72 -5.69 -6.75
CA LEU A 60 4.64 -6.60 -6.36
C LEU A 60 3.50 -6.61 -7.39
N ALA A 61 3.09 -5.44 -7.88
CA ALA A 61 2.06 -5.33 -8.91
C ALA A 61 2.47 -6.05 -10.19
N SER A 62 3.70 -5.82 -10.67
CA SER A 62 4.24 -6.52 -11.85
C SER A 62 4.32 -8.04 -11.69
N LEU A 63 4.51 -8.55 -10.47
CA LEU A 63 4.60 -9.98 -10.20
C LEU A 63 3.22 -10.66 -10.07
N ILE A 64 2.24 -9.95 -9.50
CA ILE A 64 0.96 -10.54 -9.07
C ILE A 64 -0.16 -10.25 -10.07
N TRP A 65 -0.20 -9.04 -10.64
CA TRP A 65 -1.30 -8.63 -11.52
C TRP A 65 -1.18 -9.29 -12.88
N THR A 66 -2.03 -10.29 -13.09
CA THR A 66 -2.25 -10.91 -14.39
C THR A 66 -3.29 -10.13 -15.18
N GLN A 67 -3.30 -10.30 -16.51
CA GLN A 67 -4.31 -9.68 -17.36
C GLN A 67 -5.74 -10.04 -16.92
N ALA A 68 -5.99 -11.31 -16.56
CA ALA A 68 -7.29 -11.77 -16.08
C ALA A 68 -7.75 -11.04 -14.80
N MET A 69 -6.82 -10.73 -13.87
CA MET A 69 -7.14 -9.94 -12.68
C MET A 69 -7.47 -8.49 -13.01
N ILE A 70 -6.76 -7.89 -13.97
CA ILE A 70 -7.02 -6.53 -14.45
C ILE A 70 -8.41 -6.46 -15.10
N ASP A 71 -8.72 -7.40 -15.99
CA ASP A 71 -10.00 -7.46 -16.69
C ASP A 71 -11.16 -7.65 -15.69
N ALA A 72 -10.98 -8.54 -14.71
CA ALA A 72 -11.96 -8.76 -13.64
C ALA A 72 -12.19 -7.51 -12.78
N ALA A 73 -11.12 -6.78 -12.43
CA ALA A 73 -11.21 -5.53 -11.67
C ALA A 73 -11.93 -4.43 -12.46
N GLN A 74 -11.65 -4.31 -13.77
CA GLN A 74 -12.34 -3.36 -14.65
C GLN A 74 -13.83 -3.69 -14.80
N ALA A 75 -14.17 -4.97 -15.00
CA ALA A 75 -15.56 -5.42 -15.08
C ALA A 75 -16.33 -5.13 -13.78
N ALA A 76 -15.70 -5.35 -12.62
CA ALA A 76 -16.32 -5.06 -11.32
C ALA A 76 -16.62 -3.57 -11.11
N ARG A 77 -15.79 -2.67 -11.66
CA ARG A 77 -16.03 -1.20 -11.60
C ARG A 77 -17.17 -0.73 -12.49
N ALA A 78 -17.38 -1.39 -13.63
CA ALA A 78 -18.42 -1.01 -14.59
C ALA A 78 -19.84 -1.35 -14.12
N LEU A 79 -19.97 -2.14 -13.04
CA LEU A 79 -21.25 -2.57 -12.47
C LEU A 79 -21.81 -1.65 -11.38
N ILE A 80 -21.12 -0.53 -11.08
CA ILE A 80 -21.48 0.45 -10.05
C ILE A 80 -21.67 1.80 -10.71
#